data_AF-A0A7W5EKK5-F1
#
_entry.id   AF-A0A7W5EKK5-F1
#
_cell.length_a   1.000
_cell.length_b   1.000
_cell.length_c   1.000
_cell.angle_alpha   90.00
_cell.angle_beta   90.00
_cell.angle_gamma   90.00
#
_symmetry.space_group_name_H-M   'P 1'
#
loop_
_entity.id
_entity.type
_entity.pdbx_description
1 polymer ?
#
loop_
_entity_poly.entity_id
_entity_poly.type
_entity_poly.pdbx_seq_one_letter_code
_entity_poly.pdbx_strand_id
1 'polypeptide(L)'
;MTTIATKDGILAADSQVTGNFKFSTSNKIRKVSIGPHAGSLFGACGRLDLLDRAFAQVESGDFSPLCASDDDDGGVYIIVGRRRVFCLEADRMIPYEVSRTFAAGSGQQFAMAAMISGKSAADAVRIAAKLDPFTGGPVRTISL
;
A
#
# COMPACT_ATOMS: atom_id res chain seq x y z
N MET A 1 -8.62 -6.92 -2.20
CA MET A 1 -8.48 -5.68 -2.99
C MET A 1 -8.42 -4.45 -2.09
N THR A 2 -7.71 -3.40 -2.52
CA THR A 2 -7.30 -2.22 -1.72
C THR A 2 -6.76 -1.13 -2.64
N THR A 3 -6.85 0.14 -2.25
CA THR A 3 -6.03 1.23 -2.82
C THR A 3 -5.15 1.86 -1.75
N ILE A 4 -3.85 1.89 -2.03
CA ILE A 4 -2.87 2.66 -1.26
C ILE A 4 -2.27 3.76 -2.15
N ALA A 5 -1.98 4.93 -1.58
CA ALA A 5 -1.39 6.05 -2.30
C ALA A 5 -0.41 6.81 -1.43
N THR A 6 0.70 7.26 -2.02
CA THR A 6 1.67 8.13 -1.37
C THR A 6 1.96 9.37 -2.19
N LYS A 7 2.09 10.51 -1.50
CA LYS A 7 2.48 11.81 -2.04
C LYS A 7 2.94 12.70 -0.89
N ASP A 8 4.00 13.48 -1.11
CA ASP A 8 4.53 14.47 -0.15
C ASP A 8 4.84 13.89 1.25
N GLY A 9 5.29 12.63 1.30
CA GLY A 9 5.61 11.94 2.57
C GLY A 9 4.39 11.49 3.38
N ILE A 10 3.20 11.60 2.82
CA ILE A 10 1.95 11.03 3.35
C ILE A 10 1.72 9.69 2.65
N LEU A 11 1.31 8.69 3.41
CA LEU A 11 0.80 7.42 2.94
C LEU A 11 -0.66 7.29 3.37
N ALA A 12 -1.54 7.00 2.41
CA ALA A 12 -2.98 6.84 2.61
C ALA A 12 -3.45 5.49 2.10
N ALA A 13 -4.47 4.93 2.74
CA ALA A 13 -5.12 3.70 2.30
C ALA A 13 -6.60 3.69 2.67
N ASP A 14 -7.39 2.99 1.86
CA ASP A 14 -8.77 2.65 2.22
C ASP A 14 -8.81 1.54 3.29
N SER A 15 -9.94 1.34 3.94
CA SER A 15 -10.09 0.34 5.01
C SER A 15 -10.95 -0.86 4.60
N GLN A 16 -11.39 -0.91 3.34
CA GLN A 16 -12.27 -1.96 2.83
C GLN A 16 -11.51 -3.25 2.57
N VAL A 17 -12.08 -4.36 2.99
CA VAL A 17 -11.70 -5.70 2.52
C VAL A 17 -12.86 -6.23 1.71
N THR A 18 -12.54 -6.85 0.58
CA THR A 18 -13.53 -7.47 -0.30
C THR A 18 -13.05 -8.88 -0.63
N GLY A 19 -13.89 -9.85 -0.29
CA GLY A 19 -13.80 -11.27 -0.62
C GLY A 19 -15.22 -11.84 -0.56
N ASN A 20 -15.42 -12.98 0.09
CA ASN A 20 -16.78 -13.50 0.37
C ASN A 20 -17.62 -12.54 1.23
N PHE A 21 -16.95 -11.67 1.99
CA PHE A 21 -17.56 -10.62 2.80
C PHE A 21 -16.95 -9.26 2.48
N LYS A 22 -17.70 -8.20 2.79
CA LYS A 22 -17.26 -6.81 2.63
C LYS A 22 -17.32 -6.09 3.99
N PHE A 23 -16.17 -5.65 4.49
CA PHE A 23 -16.05 -4.88 5.73
C PHE A 23 -15.07 -3.73 5.57
N SER A 24 -15.14 -2.70 6.43
CA SER A 24 -14.45 -1.40 6.24
C SER A 24 -13.62 -0.97 7.45
N THR A 25 -12.98 -1.91 8.15
CA THR A 25 -12.24 -1.64 9.39
C THR A 25 -10.75 -1.95 9.32
N SER A 26 -10.25 -2.48 8.19
CA SER A 26 -8.87 -2.93 8.06
C SER A 26 -7.87 -1.77 8.16
N ASN A 27 -6.72 -2.04 8.77
CA ASN A 27 -5.57 -1.14 8.76
C ASN A 27 -4.47 -1.73 7.88
N LYS A 28 -4.16 -1.02 6.79
CA LYS A 28 -3.28 -1.49 5.72
C LYS A 28 -1.98 -0.71 5.63
N ILE A 29 -1.78 0.23 6.55
CA ILE A 29 -0.62 1.10 6.63
C ILE A 29 -0.07 1.10 8.05
N ARG A 30 1.26 1.08 8.18
CA ARG A 30 1.97 1.03 9.47
C ARG A 30 3.24 1.86 9.42
N LYS A 31 3.66 2.40 10.56
CA LYS A 31 5.02 2.94 10.72
C LYS A 31 5.96 1.77 11.02
N VAL A 32 7.09 1.71 10.32
CA VAL A 32 8.13 0.73 10.59
C VAL A 32 8.93 1.19 11.80
N SER A 33 8.93 0.40 12.87
CA SER A 33 9.42 0.82 14.18
C SER A 33 10.86 0.41 14.46
N ILE A 34 11.31 -0.68 13.84
CA ILE A 34 12.59 -1.32 14.07
C ILE A 34 13.26 -1.73 12.75
N GLY A 35 14.53 -2.14 12.85
CA GLY A 35 15.28 -2.70 11.74
C GLY A 35 15.80 -1.69 10.71
N PRO A 36 16.26 -2.17 9.54
CA PRO A 36 16.95 -1.33 8.55
C PRO A 36 16.05 -0.25 7.92
N HIS A 37 14.74 -0.42 8.01
CA HIS A 37 13.73 0.50 7.47
C HIS A 37 13.00 1.29 8.57
N ALA A 38 13.52 1.30 9.81
CA ALA A 38 12.94 2.08 10.92
C ALA A 38 12.73 3.55 10.54
N GLY A 39 11.56 4.10 10.89
CA GLY A 39 11.15 5.47 10.57
C GLY A 39 10.56 5.65 9.16
N SER A 40 10.48 4.58 8.36
CA SER A 40 9.70 4.56 7.12
C SER A 40 8.22 4.26 7.37
N LEU A 41 7.39 4.44 6.34
CA LEU A 41 5.99 4.02 6.31
C LEU A 41 5.87 2.77 5.43
N PHE A 42 5.06 1.82 5.85
CA PHE A 42 4.72 0.63 5.10
C PHE A 42 3.24 0.66 4.71
N GLY A 43 2.93 0.31 3.46
CA GLY A 43 1.57 0.12 2.97
C GLY A 43 1.46 -1.17 2.17
N ALA A 44 0.29 -1.82 2.22
CA ALA A 44 0.06 -3.09 1.54
C ALA A 44 -1.30 -3.11 0.84
N CYS A 45 -1.34 -3.69 -0.35
CA CYS A 45 -2.56 -4.07 -1.05
C CYS A 45 -2.45 -5.51 -1.57
N GLY A 46 -3.58 -6.21 -1.68
CA GLY A 46 -3.65 -7.62 -2.08
C GLY A 46 -4.19 -8.49 -0.95
N ARG A 47 -3.63 -9.68 -0.81
CA ARG A 47 -3.99 -10.68 0.20
C ARG A 47 -3.74 -10.21 1.63
N LEU A 48 -4.79 -10.28 2.46
CA LEU A 48 -4.76 -9.82 3.85
C LEU A 48 -3.87 -10.72 4.72
N ASP A 49 -3.85 -12.02 4.46
CA ASP A 49 -3.06 -13.01 5.20
C ASP A 49 -1.55 -12.85 5.01
N LEU A 50 -1.12 -12.18 3.93
CA LEU A 50 0.28 -11.88 3.67
C LEU A 50 0.74 -10.55 4.30
N LEU A 51 -0.18 -9.71 4.77
CA LEU A 51 0.15 -8.34 5.20
C LEU A 51 1.07 -8.31 6.42
N ASP A 52 0.78 -9.11 7.46
CA ASP A 52 1.61 -9.16 8.66
C ASP A 52 2.98 -9.80 8.37
N ARG A 53 3.04 -10.79 7.46
CA ARG A 53 4.30 -11.39 7.02
C ARG A 53 5.17 -10.38 6.26
N ALA A 54 4.57 -9.64 5.32
CA ALA A 54 5.27 -8.59 4.58
C ALA A 54 5.79 -7.49 5.51
N PHE A 55 4.98 -7.07 6.49
CA PHE A 55 5.42 -6.10 7.49
C PHE A 55 6.60 -6.61 8.32
N ALA A 56 6.56 -7.86 8.79
CA ALA A 56 7.66 -8.47 9.53
C ALA A 56 8.95 -8.56 8.70
N GLN A 57 8.84 -8.85 7.40
CA GLN A 57 9.99 -8.86 6.48
C GLN A 57 10.59 -7.48 6.26
N VAL A 58 9.77 -6.43 6.21
CA VAL A 58 10.28 -5.05 6.15
C VAL A 58 10.99 -4.66 7.46
N GLU A 59 10.49 -5.11 8.61
CA GLU A 59 11.17 -4.89 9.89
C GLU A 59 12.46 -5.70 10.03
N SER A 60 12.54 -6.91 9.49
CA SER A 60 13.77 -7.71 9.54
C SER A 60 14.78 -7.34 8.44
N GLY A 61 14.32 -6.82 7.31
CA GLY A 61 15.11 -6.69 6.09
C GLY A 61 15.29 -8.00 5.31
N ASP A 62 14.62 -9.08 5.71
CA ASP A 62 14.62 -10.37 5.00
C ASP A 62 13.50 -10.39 3.96
N PHE A 63 13.87 -10.10 2.72
CA PHE A 63 12.96 -10.02 1.58
C PHE A 63 12.81 -11.34 0.82
N SER A 64 12.67 -12.45 1.55
CA SER A 64 12.31 -13.73 0.94
C SER A 64 10.89 -13.68 0.33
N PRO A 65 10.63 -14.31 -0.83
CA PRO A 65 9.29 -14.38 -1.42
C PRO A 65 8.20 -14.84 -0.43
N LEU A 66 7.02 -14.23 -0.50
CA LEU A 66 5.89 -14.52 0.40
C LEU A 66 4.93 -15.58 -0.16
N CYS A 67 4.85 -15.66 -1.49
CA CYS A 67 4.05 -16.59 -2.26
C CYS A 67 4.82 -17.08 -3.49
N ALA A 68 4.25 -18.04 -4.22
CA ALA A 68 4.79 -18.49 -5.50
C ALA A 68 4.57 -17.42 -6.59
N SER A 69 5.36 -17.48 -7.66
CA SER A 69 5.32 -16.52 -8.78
C SER A 69 4.12 -16.61 -9.70
N ASP A 70 3.35 -17.69 -9.58
CA ASP A 70 2.12 -17.96 -10.32
C ASP A 70 0.85 -17.69 -9.50
N ASP A 71 0.98 -17.09 -8.30
CA ASP A 71 -0.17 -16.62 -7.51
C ASP A 71 -0.68 -15.28 -8.04
N ASP A 72 -1.66 -15.34 -8.94
CA ASP A 72 -2.32 -14.17 -9.55
C ASP A 72 -2.97 -13.21 -8.53
N ASP A 73 -3.19 -13.67 -7.29
CA ASP A 73 -3.74 -12.88 -6.18
C ASP A 73 -2.67 -12.36 -5.21
N GLY A 74 -1.42 -12.25 -5.69
CA GLY A 74 -0.30 -11.69 -4.94
C GLY A 74 -0.53 -10.27 -4.39
N GLY A 75 0.34 -9.87 -3.47
CA GLY A 75 0.33 -8.53 -2.87
C GLY A 75 1.31 -7.57 -3.52
N VAL A 76 0.98 -6.27 -3.49
CA VAL A 76 1.93 -5.18 -3.73
C VAL A 76 2.12 -4.41 -2.44
N TYR A 77 3.37 -4.13 -2.12
CA TYR A 77 3.78 -3.44 -0.90
C TYR A 77 4.59 -2.19 -1.24
N ILE A 78 4.47 -1.15 -0.43
CA ILE A 78 5.24 0.07 -0.58
C ILE A 78 5.94 0.45 0.72
N ILE A 79 7.18 0.89 0.60
CA ILE A 79 7.99 1.45 1.67
C ILE A 79 8.27 2.91 1.34
N VAL A 80 7.73 3.82 2.13
CA VAL A 80 7.89 5.27 1.95
C VAL A 80 8.93 5.76 2.95
N GLY A 81 10.10 6.15 2.47
CA GLY A 81 11.14 6.81 3.27
C GLY A 81 11.21 8.31 3.02
N ARG A 82 12.05 9.02 3.77
CA ARG A 82 12.23 10.49 3.66
C ARG A 82 12.50 11.00 2.25
N ARG A 83 13.27 10.25 1.46
CA ARG A 83 13.71 10.66 0.12
C ARG A 83 13.27 9.72 -1.00
N ARG A 84 13.01 8.45 -0.69
CA ARG A 84 12.80 7.37 -1.66
C ARG A 84 11.55 6.60 -1.31
N VAL A 85 10.87 6.08 -2.34
CA VAL A 85 9.75 5.15 -2.20
C VAL A 85 10.12 3.88 -2.93
N PHE A 86 9.93 2.74 -2.29
CA PHE A 86 10.14 1.43 -2.89
C PHE A 86 8.82 0.70 -3.04
N CYS A 87 8.68 -0.05 -4.12
CA CYS A 87 7.59 -0.98 -4.37
C CYS A 87 8.15 -2.41 -4.37
N LEU A 88 7.38 -3.35 -3.85
CA LEU A 88 7.70 -4.77 -3.77
C LEU A 88 6.47 -5.57 -4.19
N GLU A 89 6.69 -6.65 -4.93
CA GLU A 89 5.65 -7.62 -5.29
C GLU A 89 5.84 -8.88 -4.44
N ALA A 90 4.76 -9.49 -3.96
CA ALA A 90 4.81 -10.56 -2.97
C ALA A 90 5.53 -11.84 -3.42
N ASP A 91 5.55 -12.11 -4.72
CA ASP A 91 6.19 -13.28 -5.33
C ASP A 91 7.71 -13.16 -5.44
N ARG A 92 8.23 -11.93 -5.43
CA ARG A 92 9.67 -11.66 -5.61
C ARG A 92 10.29 -11.02 -4.40
N MET A 93 9.54 -10.14 -3.74
CA MET A 93 9.98 -9.26 -2.66
C MET A 93 11.25 -8.46 -3.00
N ILE A 94 11.51 -8.20 -4.30
CA ILE A 94 12.65 -7.38 -4.73
C ILE A 94 12.23 -5.90 -4.73
N PRO A 95 12.82 -5.04 -3.88
CA PRO A 95 12.46 -3.63 -3.85
C PRO A 95 13.00 -2.89 -5.08
N TYR A 96 12.11 -2.19 -5.78
CA TYR A 96 12.47 -1.25 -6.84
C TYR A 96 11.97 0.16 -6.51
N GLU A 97 12.77 1.17 -6.85
CA GLU A 97 12.44 2.56 -6.57
C GLU A 97 11.34 3.06 -7.51
N VAL A 98 10.34 3.74 -6.94
CA VAL A 98 9.23 4.36 -7.66
C VAL A 98 9.15 5.85 -7.34
N SER A 99 8.32 6.56 -8.10
CA SER A 99 8.04 7.98 -7.84
C SER A 99 7.55 8.22 -6.40
N ARG A 100 7.87 9.38 -5.83
CA ARG A 100 7.32 9.82 -4.54
C ARG A 100 5.81 10.06 -4.57
N THR A 101 5.26 10.21 -5.77
CA THR A 101 3.82 10.18 -6.04
C THR A 101 3.51 8.84 -6.68
N PHE A 102 2.94 7.92 -5.93
CA PHE A 102 2.70 6.55 -6.38
C PHE A 102 1.44 5.97 -5.72
N ALA A 103 0.75 5.07 -6.41
CA ALA A 103 -0.37 4.33 -5.87
C ALA A 103 -0.29 2.88 -6.33
N ALA A 104 -0.84 1.98 -5.51
CA ALA A 104 -0.91 0.56 -5.82
C ALA A 104 -2.28 -0.01 -5.43
N GLY A 105 -2.62 -1.13 -6.07
CA GLY A 105 -3.85 -1.86 -5.86
C GLY A 105 -4.96 -1.50 -6.86
N SER A 106 -6.20 -1.89 -6.58
CA SER A 106 -7.30 -1.92 -7.55
C SER A 106 -7.69 -0.55 -8.08
N GLY A 107 -7.63 0.49 -7.24
CA GLY A 107 -7.96 1.86 -7.62
C GLY A 107 -6.75 2.72 -7.98
N GLN A 108 -5.58 2.11 -8.22
CA GLN A 108 -4.32 2.85 -8.43
C GLN A 108 -4.40 3.87 -9.57
N GLN A 109 -5.07 3.55 -10.67
CA GLN A 109 -5.17 4.44 -11.83
C GLN A 109 -5.93 5.72 -11.49
N PHE A 110 -7.02 5.59 -10.73
CA PHE A 110 -7.83 6.73 -10.27
C PHE A 110 -7.08 7.57 -9.23
N ALA A 111 -6.40 6.92 -8.28
CA ALA A 111 -5.61 7.61 -7.28
C ALA A 111 -4.43 8.37 -7.90
N MET A 112 -3.72 7.75 -8.85
CA MET A 112 -2.65 8.40 -9.61
C MET A 112 -3.15 9.62 -10.38
N ALA A 113 -4.26 9.47 -11.13
CA ALA A 113 -4.85 10.58 -11.87
C ALA A 113 -5.23 11.75 -10.96
N ALA A 114 -5.84 11.47 -9.80
CA ALA A 114 -6.18 12.48 -8.80
C ALA A 114 -4.93 13.19 -8.24
N MET A 115 -3.88 12.45 -7.90
CA MET A 115 -2.65 13.03 -7.35
C MET A 115 -1.88 13.88 -8.35
N ILE A 116 -1.81 13.45 -9.61
CA ILE A 116 -1.24 14.21 -10.72
C ILE A 116 -2.05 15.50 -10.95
N SER A 117 -3.37 15.44 -10.76
CA SER A 117 -4.28 16.60 -10.81
C SER A 117 -4.22 17.48 -9.55
N GLY A 118 -3.17 17.35 -8.72
CA GLY A 118 -2.93 18.21 -7.56
C GLY A 118 -3.59 17.77 -6.26
N LYS A 119 -4.33 16.65 -6.21
CA LYS A 119 -4.94 16.17 -4.97
C LYS A 119 -3.91 15.57 -4.01
N SER A 120 -4.24 15.57 -2.72
CA SER A 120 -3.47 14.87 -1.68
C SER A 120 -3.59 13.35 -1.84
N ALA A 121 -2.69 12.58 -1.21
CA ALA A 121 -2.79 11.11 -1.19
C ALA A 121 -4.14 10.64 -0.59
N ALA A 122 -4.60 11.29 0.48
CA ALA A 122 -5.86 10.97 1.13
C ALA A 122 -7.07 11.23 0.22
N ASP A 123 -7.10 12.39 -0.44
CA ASP A 123 -8.18 12.74 -1.37
C ASP A 123 -8.17 11.85 -2.60
N ALA A 124 -6.99 11.45 -3.07
CA ALA A 124 -6.84 10.52 -4.17
C ALA A 124 -7.47 9.15 -3.86
N VAL A 125 -7.25 8.61 -2.66
CA VAL A 125 -7.93 7.37 -2.22
C VAL A 125 -9.45 7.58 -2.12
N ARG A 126 -9.91 8.73 -1.60
CA ARG A 126 -11.36 9.04 -1.54
C ARG A 126 -11.99 9.16 -2.93
N ILE A 127 -11.27 9.70 -3.91
CA ILE A 127 -11.72 9.78 -5.30
C ILE A 127 -11.74 8.40 -5.93
N ALA A 128 -10.70 7.59 -5.72
CA ALA A 128 -10.67 6.20 -6.16
C ALA A 128 -11.85 5.41 -5.58
N ALA A 129 -12.22 5.61 -4.32
CA ALA A 129 -13.38 4.98 -3.69
C ALA A 129 -14.74 5.31 -4.33
N LYS A 130 -14.82 6.36 -5.16
CA LYS A 130 -16.04 6.69 -5.94
C LYS A 130 -16.13 5.93 -7.26
N LEU A 131 -15.02 5.35 -7.72
CA LEU A 131 -14.87 4.78 -9.07
C LEU A 131 -14.54 3.28 -9.03
N ASP A 132 -13.74 2.85 -8.05
CA ASP A 132 -13.38 1.45 -7.82
C ASP A 132 -14.27 0.82 -6.74
N PRO A 133 -15.12 -0.18 -7.07
CA PRO A 133 -16.00 -0.83 -6.10
C PRO A 133 -15.26 -1.57 -4.98
N PHE A 134 -13.97 -1.85 -5.19
CA PHE A 134 -13.11 -2.55 -4.25
C PHE A 134 -12.34 -1.63 -3.29
N THR A 135 -12.46 -0.32 -3.46
CA THR A 135 -11.87 0.70 -2.59
C THR A 135 -12.97 1.37 -1.78
N GLY A 136 -12.85 1.41 -0.46
CA GLY A 136 -13.88 2.04 0.35
C GLY A 136 -13.62 2.12 1.84
N GLY A 137 -14.65 2.54 2.57
CA GLY A 137 -14.56 2.76 4.01
C GLY A 137 -13.78 4.02 4.39
N PRO A 138 -13.58 4.26 5.70
CA PRO A 138 -12.74 5.34 6.19
C PRO A 138 -11.31 5.28 5.65
N VAL A 139 -10.87 6.36 5.00
CA VAL A 139 -9.48 6.51 4.55
C VAL A 139 -8.57 6.80 5.75
N ARG A 140 -7.54 5.97 5.92
CA ARG A 140 -6.49 6.15 6.94
C ARG A 140 -5.27 6.82 6.33
N THR A 141 -4.55 7.59 7.13
CA THR A 141 -3.32 8.29 6.72
C THR A 141 -2.25 8.20 7.78
N ILE A 142 -1.00 8.06 7.36
CA ILE A 142 0.19 8.25 8.21
C ILE A 142 1.22 9.09 7.45
N SER A 143 2.05 9.83 8.18
CA SER A 143 3.13 10.65 7.62
C SER A 143 4.48 10.26 8.22
N LEU A 144 5.53 10.54 7.45
CA LEU A 144 6.93 10.50 7.89
C LEU A 144 7.19 11.44 9.09
#